data_AF-A0A2V8K1C0-F1
#
_entry.id   AF-A0A2V8K1C0-F1
#
_cell.length_a   1.000
_cell.length_b   1.000
_cell.length_c   1.000
_cell.angle_alpha   90.00
_cell.angle_beta   90.00
_cell.angle_gamma   90.00
#
_symmetry.space_group_name_H-M   'P 1'
#
loop_
_entity.id
_entity.type
_entity.pdbx_description
1 polymer ?
#
loop_
_entity_poly.entity_id
_entity_poly.type
_entity_poly.pdbx_seq_one_letter_code
_entity_poly.pdbx_strand_id
1 'polypeptide(L)'
;MNGTASDDGLPAGSTLTTTWSKVSGPGTVTFGSVNALSTTATFSTSGTYILRLTATDGSLSATNDVTITVNGPFSYVNVSTGNDSNVGSLSEPWKTIQKAADTIGVGATAIVSSGTYNERVQITRSGIPGSRITFQAQGTVKMQGFTINASYVKIDGFEITNSRSNFPDSTGVFIQGAQNQVSNSYIHDILGYVGVMVFGGSDENSAATNNNLIKNNIIVRARHNGVQVEGQNNIVEGNDISHTLQNRCRQSRVLRGGRHVPSQRRVSDLRSGLKHYPRR
;
A
#
# COMPACT_ATOMS: atom_id res chain seq x y z
N MET A 1 30.41 -6.14 -0.13
CA MET A 1 30.20 -5.44 -1.43
C MET A 1 31.54 -5.46 -2.15
N ASN A 2 31.55 -5.68 -3.46
CA ASN A 2 32.78 -5.76 -4.26
C ASN A 2 32.68 -4.79 -5.43
N GLY A 3 33.71 -3.98 -5.63
CA GLY A 3 33.88 -3.10 -6.77
C GLY A 3 35.17 -3.37 -7.53
N THR A 4 35.31 -2.76 -8.70
CA THR A 4 36.50 -2.80 -9.53
C THR A 4 36.83 -1.39 -10.02
N ALA A 5 38.10 -1.04 -10.07
CA ALA A 5 38.57 0.19 -10.69
C ALA A 5 39.91 -0.09 -11.38
N SER A 6 40.16 0.57 -12.50
CA SER A 6 41.41 0.49 -13.26
C SER A 6 41.83 1.90 -13.65
N ASP A 7 43.13 2.11 -13.71
CA ASP A 7 43.77 3.34 -14.13
C ASP A 7 44.77 3.02 -15.25
N ASP A 8 44.93 3.92 -16.21
CA ASP A 8 45.90 3.75 -17.31
C ASP A 8 47.32 4.22 -16.93
N GLY A 9 47.47 4.72 -15.69
CA GLY A 9 48.72 5.21 -15.12
C GLY A 9 48.95 6.71 -15.36
N LEU A 10 47.96 7.44 -15.88
CA LEU A 10 48.04 8.87 -16.10
C LEU A 10 47.07 9.64 -15.18
N PRO A 11 47.49 10.77 -14.57
CA PRO A 11 48.81 11.39 -14.67
C PRO A 11 49.91 10.54 -14.03
N ALA A 12 51.11 10.54 -14.62
CA ALA A 12 52.23 9.77 -14.08
C ALA A 12 52.57 10.23 -12.65
N GLY A 13 52.65 9.27 -11.72
CA GLY A 13 52.87 9.53 -10.29
C GLY A 13 51.60 9.83 -9.49
N SER A 14 50.43 9.84 -10.12
CA SER A 14 49.16 9.82 -9.41
C SER A 14 48.91 8.47 -8.74
N THR A 15 47.95 8.43 -7.82
CA THR A 15 47.50 7.21 -7.17
C THR A 15 46.00 7.09 -7.37
N LEU A 16 45.56 5.99 -7.96
CA LEU A 16 44.14 5.67 -8.06
C LEU A 16 43.56 5.51 -6.65
N THR A 17 42.62 6.37 -6.31
CA THR A 17 41.86 6.32 -5.06
C THR A 17 40.44 5.88 -5.35
N THR A 18 39.86 5.10 -4.44
CA THR A 18 38.45 4.73 -4.50
C THR A 18 37.76 5.09 -3.21
N THR A 19 36.50 5.50 -3.28
CA THR A 19 35.71 5.90 -2.11
C THR A 19 34.27 5.45 -2.25
N TRP A 20 33.76 4.76 -1.24
CA TRP A 20 32.34 4.44 -1.10
C TRP A 20 31.59 5.59 -0.43
N SER A 21 30.37 5.85 -0.90
CA SER A 21 29.48 6.85 -0.30
C SER A 21 28.01 6.41 -0.38
N LYS A 22 27.18 6.95 0.52
CA LYS A 22 25.72 6.81 0.44
C LYS A 22 25.18 7.95 -0.43
N VAL A 23 24.51 7.62 -1.53
CA VAL A 23 23.79 8.59 -2.38
C VAL A 23 22.40 8.84 -1.79
N SER A 24 21.68 7.78 -1.44
CA SER A 24 20.34 7.86 -0.86
C SER A 24 20.04 6.68 0.06
N GLY A 25 18.98 6.82 0.87
CA GLY A 25 18.47 5.77 1.74
C GLY A 25 18.03 6.29 3.11
N PRO A 26 17.29 5.48 3.87
CA PRO A 26 16.58 5.93 5.07
C PRO A 26 17.44 6.16 6.31
N GLY A 27 18.56 5.46 6.45
CA GLY A 27 19.40 5.49 7.66
C GLY A 27 20.87 5.79 7.36
N THR A 28 21.71 5.73 8.39
CA THR A 28 23.17 5.86 8.25
C THR A 28 23.76 4.58 7.66
N VAL A 29 24.81 4.73 6.84
CA VAL A 29 25.61 3.62 6.30
C VAL A 29 27.02 3.76 6.85
N THR A 30 27.52 2.74 7.51
CA THR A 30 28.90 2.70 8.01
C THR A 30 29.69 1.67 7.21
N PHE A 31 30.73 2.13 6.52
CA PHE A 31 31.61 1.27 5.73
C PHE A 31 32.77 0.76 6.59
N GLY A 32 33.13 -0.52 6.46
CA GLY A 32 34.27 -1.09 7.19
C GLY A 32 35.59 -0.45 6.79
N SER A 33 35.89 -0.44 5.50
CA SER A 33 36.91 0.42 4.88
C SER A 33 36.29 1.17 3.71
N VAL A 34 36.12 2.49 3.88
CA VAL A 34 35.44 3.32 2.87
C VAL A 34 36.24 3.42 1.57
N ASN A 35 37.56 3.21 1.62
CA ASN A 35 38.43 3.35 0.45
C ASN A 35 38.81 2.03 -0.23
N ALA A 36 38.34 0.89 0.28
CA ALA A 36 38.65 -0.42 -0.30
C ALA A 36 37.63 -0.82 -1.38
N LEU A 37 38.13 -1.40 -2.48
CA LEU A 37 37.28 -1.98 -3.54
C LEU A 37 36.35 -3.08 -3.00
N SER A 38 36.83 -3.92 -2.09
CA SER A 38 36.02 -4.90 -1.36
C SER A 38 35.87 -4.45 0.09
N THR A 39 34.62 -4.26 0.53
CA THR A 39 34.32 -3.73 1.87
C THR A 39 32.97 -4.25 2.37
N THR A 40 32.73 -4.08 3.66
CA THR A 40 31.44 -4.30 4.30
C THR A 40 30.73 -2.97 4.53
N ALA A 41 29.40 -3.01 4.61
CA ALA A 41 28.59 -1.89 5.04
C ALA A 41 27.55 -2.36 6.06
N THR A 42 27.34 -1.56 7.09
CA THR A 42 26.27 -1.74 8.08
C THR A 42 25.28 -0.59 7.96
N PHE A 43 24.01 -0.88 8.26
CA PHE A 43 22.88 0.02 8.02
C PHE A 43 22.10 0.21 9.31
N SER A 44 21.81 1.46 9.68
CA SER A 44 21.06 1.74 10.91
C SER A 44 19.56 1.44 10.81
N THR A 45 19.03 1.41 9.58
CA THR A 45 17.60 1.29 9.31
C THR A 45 17.40 0.36 8.13
N SER A 46 16.38 -0.48 8.16
CA SER A 46 15.97 -1.23 6.99
C SER A 46 15.46 -0.30 5.89
N GLY A 47 15.57 -0.73 4.64
CA GLY A 47 15.08 -0.01 3.47
C GLY A 47 15.99 -0.12 2.26
N THR A 48 15.65 0.63 1.22
CA THR A 48 16.42 0.69 -0.02
C THR A 48 17.43 1.83 0.03
N TYR A 49 18.69 1.51 -0.29
CA TYR A 49 19.82 2.43 -0.34
C TYR A 49 20.43 2.44 -1.73
N ILE A 50 20.89 3.62 -2.16
CA ILE A 50 21.81 3.74 -3.30
C ILE A 50 23.17 4.12 -2.73
N LEU A 51 24.17 3.26 -2.97
CA LEU A 51 25.55 3.49 -2.60
C LEU A 51 26.39 3.70 -3.87
N ARG A 52 27.41 4.54 -3.79
CA ARG A 52 28.28 4.89 -4.92
C ARG A 52 29.72 4.54 -4.61
N LEU A 53 30.37 3.86 -5.54
CA LEU A 53 31.82 3.78 -5.62
C LEU A 53 32.32 4.85 -6.59
N THR A 54 33.18 5.74 -6.11
CA THR A 54 33.90 6.70 -6.94
C THR A 54 35.34 6.25 -7.05
N ALA A 55 35.93 6.29 -8.25
CA ALA A 55 37.36 6.08 -8.50
C ALA A 55 37.95 7.34 -9.13
N THR A 56 39.11 7.80 -8.67
CA THR A 56 39.80 8.98 -9.22
C THR A 56 41.31 8.89 -9.06
N ASP A 57 42.03 9.31 -10.11
CA ASP A 57 43.48 9.51 -10.16
C ASP A 57 43.88 10.98 -9.87
N GLY A 58 42.90 11.84 -9.53
CA GLY A 58 43.09 13.28 -9.31
C GLY A 58 42.92 14.15 -10.56
N SER A 59 42.92 13.58 -11.76
CA SER A 59 42.60 14.24 -13.03
C SER A 59 41.22 13.83 -13.56
N LEU A 60 40.94 12.53 -13.58
CA LEU A 60 39.66 11.96 -14.00
C LEU A 60 38.95 11.30 -12.82
N SER A 61 37.62 11.18 -12.95
CA SER A 61 36.80 10.45 -11.99
C SER A 61 35.71 9.66 -12.70
N ALA A 62 35.44 8.47 -12.18
CA ALA A 62 34.37 7.59 -12.62
C ALA A 62 33.55 7.11 -11.42
N THR A 63 32.26 6.85 -11.62
CA THR A 63 31.35 6.44 -10.55
C THR A 63 30.49 5.26 -10.97
N ASN A 64 30.16 4.38 -10.02
CA ASN A 64 29.17 3.32 -10.19
C ASN A 64 28.26 3.24 -8.96
N ASP A 65 26.95 3.14 -9.20
CA ASP A 65 25.91 3.09 -8.17
C ASP A 65 25.40 1.66 -8.01
N VAL A 66 25.21 1.23 -6.77
CA VAL A 66 24.59 -0.05 -6.42
C VAL A 66 23.36 0.17 -5.55
N THR A 67 22.27 -0.51 -5.87
CA THR A 67 21.07 -0.54 -5.04
C THR A 67 21.14 -1.69 -4.05
N ILE A 68 21.01 -1.39 -2.77
CA ILE A 68 20.99 -2.36 -1.68
C ILE A 68 19.64 -2.30 -0.97
N THR A 69 18.97 -3.45 -0.83
CA THR A 69 17.75 -3.57 -0.02
C THR A 69 18.09 -4.25 1.31
N VAL A 70 17.90 -3.51 2.40
CA VAL A 70 18.05 -3.99 3.77
C VAL A 70 16.65 -4.37 4.29
N ASN A 71 16.42 -5.64 4.57
CA ASN A 71 15.13 -6.09 5.08
C ASN A 71 14.99 -5.75 6.57
N GLY A 72 13.78 -5.36 6.98
CA GLY A 72 13.48 -5.15 8.40
C GLY A 72 13.21 -6.45 9.14
N PRO A 73 13.03 -6.38 10.47
CA PRO A 73 12.76 -7.55 11.29
C PRO A 73 11.37 -8.13 10.98
N PHE A 74 11.25 -9.45 11.18
CA PHE A 74 9.98 -10.17 11.17
C PHE A 74 9.45 -10.31 12.60
N SER A 75 8.15 -10.08 12.76
CA SER A 75 7.39 -10.41 13.96
C SER A 75 6.22 -11.32 13.60
N TYR A 76 5.76 -12.15 14.52
CA TYR A 76 4.77 -13.19 14.26
C TYR A 76 3.51 -12.97 15.07
N VAL A 77 2.37 -13.16 14.41
CA VAL A 77 1.03 -13.09 15.01
C VAL A 77 0.32 -14.42 14.75
N ASN A 78 -0.22 -15.03 15.81
CA ASN A 78 -1.00 -16.27 15.71
C ASN A 78 -2.16 -16.24 16.72
N VAL A 79 -3.39 -16.25 16.23
CA VAL A 79 -4.59 -16.14 17.09
C VAL A 79 -4.76 -17.33 18.04
N SER A 80 -4.29 -18.51 17.65
CA SER A 80 -4.49 -19.76 18.38
C SER A 80 -3.41 -20.00 19.44
N THR A 81 -2.16 -19.65 19.15
CA THR A 81 -1.01 -19.93 20.04
C THR A 81 -0.39 -18.69 20.67
N GLY A 82 -0.73 -17.49 20.18
CA GLY A 82 -0.11 -16.25 20.62
C GLY A 82 -0.67 -15.68 21.92
N ASN A 83 0.13 -14.77 22.49
CA ASN A 83 -0.24 -13.93 23.64
C ASN A 83 0.34 -12.52 23.42
N ASP A 84 -0.44 -11.47 23.67
CA ASP A 84 0.01 -10.08 23.46
C ASP A 84 1.02 -9.59 24.50
N SER A 85 1.25 -10.36 25.57
CA SER A 85 2.38 -10.17 26.47
C SER A 85 3.70 -10.74 25.93
N ASN A 86 3.67 -11.52 24.84
CA ASN A 86 4.86 -12.08 24.23
C ASN A 86 5.69 -11.01 23.51
N VAL A 87 6.91 -11.38 23.11
CA VAL A 87 7.82 -10.50 22.36
C VAL A 87 7.54 -10.45 20.85
N GLY A 88 6.65 -11.30 20.32
CA GLY A 88 6.31 -11.34 18.89
C GLY A 88 7.31 -12.13 18.05
N SER A 89 8.04 -13.07 18.65
CA SER A 89 8.95 -13.99 17.97
C SER A 89 8.19 -15.19 17.38
N LEU A 90 8.88 -16.05 16.62
CA LEU A 90 8.26 -17.25 16.05
C LEU A 90 7.77 -18.24 17.13
N SER A 91 8.52 -18.37 18.23
CA SER A 91 8.18 -19.26 19.35
C SER A 91 7.23 -18.59 20.36
N GLU A 92 7.22 -17.27 20.42
CA GLU A 92 6.36 -16.48 21.30
C GLU A 92 5.63 -15.40 20.47
N PRO A 93 4.67 -15.80 19.62
CA PRO A 93 3.96 -14.86 18.76
C PRO A 93 2.98 -14.01 19.56
N TRP A 94 2.66 -12.82 19.04
CA TRP A 94 1.52 -12.06 19.52
C TRP A 94 0.21 -12.75 19.15
N LYS A 95 -0.85 -12.46 19.90
CA LYS A 95 -2.19 -13.01 19.63
C LYS A 95 -2.94 -12.18 18.60
N THR A 96 -2.85 -10.85 18.70
CA THR A 96 -3.66 -9.92 17.92
C THR A 96 -2.84 -9.19 16.84
N ILE A 97 -3.51 -8.86 15.74
CA ILE A 97 -2.91 -8.04 14.68
C ILE A 97 -2.78 -6.59 15.17
N GLN A 98 -3.72 -6.11 16.00
CA GLN A 98 -3.61 -4.78 16.60
C GLN A 98 -2.35 -4.65 17.46
N LYS A 99 -1.98 -5.67 18.26
CA LYS A 99 -0.72 -5.66 19.01
C LYS A 99 0.48 -5.47 18.10
N ALA A 100 0.50 -6.12 16.94
CA ALA A 100 1.54 -5.90 15.94
C ALA A 100 1.52 -4.46 15.41
N ALA A 101 0.34 -3.94 15.05
CA ALA A 101 0.21 -2.57 14.55
C ALA A 101 0.68 -1.51 15.54
N ASP A 102 0.46 -1.73 16.83
CA ASP A 102 0.89 -0.84 17.90
C ASP A 102 2.39 -0.96 18.19
N THR A 103 3.04 -2.07 17.81
CA THR A 103 4.41 -2.39 18.27
C THR A 103 5.47 -2.31 17.17
N ILE A 104 5.20 -2.80 15.95
CA ILE A 104 6.23 -2.90 14.92
C ILE A 104 6.68 -1.53 14.40
N GLY A 105 7.98 -1.40 14.14
CA GLY A 105 8.61 -0.17 13.67
C GLY A 105 8.78 -0.10 12.14
N VAL A 106 9.46 0.95 11.70
CA VAL A 106 9.78 1.20 10.29
C VAL A 106 10.42 -0.02 9.61
N GLY A 107 9.92 -0.37 8.42
CA GLY A 107 10.44 -1.47 7.60
C GLY A 107 10.21 -2.88 8.15
N ALA A 108 9.62 -3.02 9.34
CA ALA A 108 9.30 -4.31 9.93
C ALA A 108 8.11 -4.97 9.22
N THR A 109 8.06 -6.29 9.28
CA THR A 109 6.98 -7.10 8.73
C THR A 109 6.32 -7.94 9.81
N ALA A 110 5.02 -7.76 10.02
CA ALA A 110 4.19 -8.67 10.81
C ALA A 110 3.68 -9.81 9.91
N ILE A 111 4.15 -11.01 10.19
CA ILE A 111 3.71 -12.26 9.58
C ILE A 111 2.52 -12.79 10.38
N VAL A 112 1.34 -12.81 9.75
CA VAL A 112 0.09 -13.20 10.39
C VAL A 112 -0.30 -14.60 9.95
N SER A 113 -0.29 -15.55 10.88
CA SER A 113 -0.67 -16.94 10.62
C SER A 113 -2.15 -17.06 10.25
N SER A 114 -2.52 -18.05 9.45
CA SER A 114 -3.91 -18.33 9.11
C SER A 114 -4.79 -18.45 10.36
N GLY A 115 -6.00 -17.90 10.28
CA GLY A 115 -6.93 -17.87 11.40
C GLY A 115 -8.05 -16.86 11.19
N THR A 116 -9.01 -16.85 12.11
CA THR A 116 -10.04 -15.81 12.16
C THR A 116 -9.70 -14.80 13.23
N TYR A 117 -9.42 -13.58 12.81
CA TYR A 117 -9.09 -12.44 13.65
C TYR A 117 -10.28 -11.48 13.62
N ASN A 118 -11.08 -11.47 14.70
CA ASN A 118 -12.25 -10.59 14.80
C ASN A 118 -11.85 -9.13 15.13
N GLU A 119 -10.91 -8.59 14.37
CA GLU A 119 -10.29 -7.29 14.57
C GLU A 119 -10.55 -6.36 13.39
N ARG A 120 -10.83 -5.09 13.70
CA ARG A 120 -10.70 -3.96 12.80
C ARG A 120 -9.43 -3.22 13.20
N VAL A 121 -8.35 -3.43 12.45
CA VAL A 121 -7.02 -2.98 12.86
C VAL A 121 -6.83 -1.51 12.51
N GLN A 122 -6.45 -0.71 13.51
CA GLN A 122 -6.11 0.70 13.36
C GLN A 122 -4.60 0.83 13.19
N ILE A 123 -4.17 1.47 12.11
CA ILE A 123 -2.76 1.72 11.82
C ILE A 123 -2.53 3.22 11.84
N THR A 124 -1.78 3.69 12.83
CA THR A 124 -1.46 5.11 13.03
C THR A 124 0.03 5.41 12.85
N ARG A 125 0.88 4.37 12.79
CA ARG A 125 2.32 4.50 12.59
C ARG A 125 2.66 4.43 11.11
N SER A 126 3.44 5.40 10.66
CA SER A 126 3.93 5.45 9.28
C SER A 126 5.28 4.74 9.14
N GLY A 127 5.49 4.11 7.99
CA GLY A 127 6.83 3.80 7.51
C GLY A 127 7.51 5.05 6.93
N ILE A 128 8.55 4.83 6.14
CA ILE A 128 9.29 5.90 5.44
C ILE A 128 9.57 5.51 3.99
N PRO A 129 9.99 6.44 3.12
CA PRO A 129 10.41 6.11 1.76
C PRO A 129 11.41 4.95 1.74
N GLY A 130 11.12 3.93 0.93
CA GLY A 130 11.95 2.73 0.81
C GLY A 130 11.77 1.69 1.93
N SER A 131 11.01 1.98 3.00
CA SER A 131 10.85 1.10 4.17
C SER A 131 9.42 1.13 4.70
N ARG A 132 8.54 0.37 4.06
CA ARG A 132 7.13 0.26 4.50
C ARG A 132 7.01 -0.61 5.74
N ILE A 133 6.07 -0.26 6.62
CA ILE A 133 5.56 -1.20 7.62
C ILE A 133 4.65 -2.19 6.89
N THR A 134 4.90 -3.49 7.03
CA THR A 134 4.18 -4.51 6.26
C THR A 134 3.41 -5.44 7.19
N PHE A 135 2.14 -5.70 6.83
CA PHE A 135 1.33 -6.77 7.39
C PHE A 135 1.11 -7.78 6.28
N GLN A 136 1.47 -9.03 6.52
CA GLN A 136 1.43 -10.09 5.52
C GLN A 136 0.74 -11.32 6.09
N ALA A 137 -0.34 -11.73 5.44
CA ALA A 137 -1.04 -12.97 5.76
C ALA A 137 -0.26 -14.19 5.26
N GLN A 138 -0.30 -15.27 6.05
CA GLN A 138 0.12 -16.62 5.66
C GLN A 138 -1.10 -17.52 5.60
N GLY A 139 -1.50 -17.89 4.38
CA GLY A 139 -2.76 -18.60 4.15
C GLY A 139 -3.98 -17.71 4.42
N THR A 140 -5.10 -18.32 4.81
CA THR A 140 -6.35 -17.59 5.04
C THR A 140 -6.34 -16.88 6.39
N VAL A 141 -6.15 -15.56 6.37
CA VAL A 141 -6.31 -14.68 7.54
C VAL A 141 -7.59 -13.89 7.37
N LYS A 142 -8.66 -14.35 8.02
CA LYS A 142 -10.00 -13.75 7.92
C LYS A 142 -10.20 -12.68 8.97
N MET A 143 -10.59 -11.46 8.59
CA MET A 143 -10.74 -10.33 9.52
C MET A 143 -11.73 -9.24 9.12
N GLN A 144 -11.96 -8.26 10.01
CA GLN A 144 -12.92 -7.14 9.82
C GLN A 144 -12.33 -5.93 9.07
N GLY A 145 -11.06 -6.01 8.68
CA GLY A 145 -10.40 -5.02 7.82
C GLY A 145 -9.47 -4.06 8.54
N PHE A 146 -9.06 -3.01 7.81
CA PHE A 146 -8.03 -2.06 8.25
C PHE A 146 -8.49 -0.61 8.12
N THR A 147 -8.13 0.21 9.10
CA THR A 147 -8.18 1.67 9.03
C THR A 147 -6.75 2.20 9.10
N ILE A 148 -6.24 2.71 7.97
CA ILE A 148 -4.86 3.17 7.79
C ILE A 148 -4.86 4.69 7.85
N ASN A 149 -4.54 5.25 9.01
CA ASN A 149 -4.32 6.68 9.24
C ASN A 149 -2.81 6.98 9.29
N ALA A 150 -2.10 6.49 8.26
CA ALA A 150 -0.64 6.47 8.19
C ALA A 150 -0.17 6.45 6.73
N SER A 151 1.13 6.62 6.53
CA SER A 151 1.79 6.53 5.23
C SER A 151 2.81 5.40 5.19
N TYR A 152 3.16 4.92 3.98
CA TYR A 152 4.14 3.85 3.79
C TYR A 152 3.79 2.55 4.54
N VAL A 153 2.52 2.13 4.46
CA VAL A 153 2.04 0.86 5.00
C VAL A 153 1.71 -0.10 3.84
N LYS A 154 2.02 -1.38 3.99
CA LYS A 154 1.61 -2.44 3.06
C LYS A 154 0.73 -3.45 3.78
N ILE A 155 -0.44 -3.71 3.21
CA ILE A 155 -1.35 -4.81 3.58
C ILE A 155 -1.31 -5.84 2.45
N ASP A 156 -1.01 -7.10 2.77
CA ASP A 156 -0.80 -8.13 1.76
C ASP A 156 -1.47 -9.47 2.14
N GLY A 157 -2.34 -9.97 1.26
CA GLY A 157 -2.82 -11.36 1.34
C GLY A 157 -4.01 -11.64 2.26
N PHE A 158 -4.68 -10.63 2.81
CA PHE A 158 -5.73 -10.86 3.82
C PHE A 158 -7.09 -11.24 3.20
N GLU A 159 -7.88 -12.04 3.91
CA GLU A 159 -9.32 -12.20 3.67
C GLU A 159 -10.08 -11.20 4.54
N ILE A 160 -10.73 -10.21 3.93
CA ILE A 160 -11.41 -9.12 4.61
C ILE A 160 -12.91 -9.21 4.35
N THR A 161 -13.69 -9.35 5.41
CA THR A 161 -15.15 -9.45 5.37
C THR A 161 -15.76 -8.88 6.65
N ASN A 162 -17.08 -8.92 6.80
CA ASN A 162 -17.75 -8.59 8.05
C ASN A 162 -17.40 -7.18 8.55
N SER A 163 -17.30 -6.22 7.62
CA SER A 163 -17.07 -4.80 7.94
C SER A 163 -18.11 -4.29 8.94
N ARG A 164 -17.73 -3.36 9.82
CA ARG A 164 -18.65 -2.80 10.84
C ARG A 164 -19.73 -1.93 10.18
N SER A 165 -20.73 -1.50 10.95
CA SER A 165 -21.83 -0.69 10.38
C SER A 165 -21.48 0.80 10.20
N ASN A 166 -20.55 1.33 10.99
CA ASN A 166 -20.29 2.76 11.07
C ASN A 166 -19.07 3.14 10.24
N PHE A 167 -19.18 4.23 9.48
CA PHE A 167 -18.05 4.81 8.74
C PHE A 167 -16.99 5.36 9.72
N PRO A 168 -15.68 5.19 9.47
CA PRO A 168 -15.04 4.57 8.30
C PRO A 168 -14.92 3.04 8.36
N ASP A 169 -15.21 2.42 9.51
CA ASP A 169 -15.08 0.97 9.74
C ASP A 169 -16.05 0.10 8.91
N SER A 170 -16.97 0.74 8.18
CA SER A 170 -17.89 0.12 7.23
C SER A 170 -17.28 -0.21 5.87
N THR A 171 -16.02 0.16 5.65
CA THR A 171 -15.21 -0.24 4.50
C THR A 171 -14.47 -1.55 4.76
N GLY A 172 -13.98 -2.23 3.72
CA GLY A 172 -13.02 -3.32 3.90
C GLY A 172 -11.65 -2.79 4.32
N VAL A 173 -11.07 -1.90 3.52
CA VAL A 173 -9.87 -1.14 3.88
C VAL A 173 -10.12 0.34 3.68
N PHE A 174 -9.89 1.13 4.73
CA PHE A 174 -9.91 2.58 4.69
C PHE A 174 -8.47 3.11 4.74
N ILE A 175 -8.15 4.07 3.88
CA ILE A 175 -6.82 4.68 3.79
C ILE A 175 -6.96 6.19 3.82
N GLN A 176 -6.25 6.80 4.76
CA GLN A 176 -6.02 8.22 4.86
C GLN A 176 -4.51 8.43 5.08
N GLY A 177 -3.84 8.93 4.05
CA GLY A 177 -2.38 9.04 4.00
C GLY A 177 -1.83 8.71 2.61
N ALA A 178 -0.51 8.62 2.50
CA ALA A 178 0.19 8.50 1.23
C ALA A 178 1.06 7.24 1.14
N GLN A 179 1.39 6.84 -0.09
CA GLN A 179 2.39 5.80 -0.36
C GLN A 179 2.06 4.42 0.24
N ASN A 180 0.79 4.17 0.56
CA ASN A 180 0.33 2.90 1.08
C ASN A 180 0.05 1.91 -0.04
N GLN A 181 0.03 0.63 0.29
CA GLN A 181 -0.27 -0.45 -0.63
C GLN A 181 -1.26 -1.44 -0.01
N VAL A 182 -2.29 -1.80 -0.76
CA VAL A 182 -3.17 -2.92 -0.44
C VAL A 182 -3.10 -3.90 -1.60
N SER A 183 -2.59 -5.09 -1.35
CA SER A 183 -2.37 -6.08 -2.39
C SER A 183 -2.81 -7.49 -2.06
N ASN A 184 -3.10 -8.24 -3.12
CA ASN A 184 -3.32 -9.69 -3.10
C ASN A 184 -4.39 -10.15 -2.09
N SER A 185 -5.30 -9.26 -1.70
CA SER A 185 -6.29 -9.52 -0.67
C SER A 185 -7.62 -9.95 -1.28
N TYR A 186 -8.33 -10.83 -0.59
CA TYR A 186 -9.71 -11.20 -0.93
C TYR A 186 -10.67 -10.41 -0.05
N ILE A 187 -11.34 -9.42 -0.63
CA ILE A 187 -12.19 -8.48 0.10
C ILE A 187 -13.63 -8.73 -0.31
N HIS A 188 -14.45 -9.26 0.58
CA HIS A 188 -15.79 -9.67 0.22
C HIS A 188 -16.84 -9.39 1.29
N ASP A 189 -18.11 -9.38 0.88
CA ASP A 189 -19.26 -9.16 1.77
C ASP A 189 -19.10 -7.91 2.64
N ILE A 190 -18.62 -6.83 2.02
CA ILE A 190 -18.51 -5.52 2.66
C ILE A 190 -19.88 -4.86 2.60
N LEU A 191 -20.73 -5.21 3.57
CA LEU A 191 -22.12 -4.77 3.65
C LEU A 191 -22.29 -3.35 4.20
N GLY A 192 -21.21 -2.75 4.67
CA GLY A 192 -21.20 -1.39 5.20
C GLY A 192 -21.17 -0.33 4.11
N TYR A 193 -20.12 -0.34 3.28
CA TYR A 193 -19.85 0.72 2.31
C TYR A 193 -19.03 0.25 1.10
N VAL A 194 -17.75 0.60 1.01
CA VAL A 194 -16.84 0.36 -0.12
C VAL A 194 -15.83 -0.74 0.23
N GLY A 195 -15.41 -1.55 -0.74
CA GLY A 195 -14.36 -2.56 -0.54
C GLY A 195 -13.04 -1.95 -0.08
N VAL A 196 -12.43 -1.10 -0.89
CA VAL A 196 -11.24 -0.31 -0.54
C VAL A 196 -11.50 1.18 -0.80
N MET A 197 -11.26 2.02 0.19
CA MET A 197 -11.43 3.47 0.09
C MET A 197 -10.13 4.19 0.39
N VAL A 198 -9.65 4.97 -0.57
CA VAL A 198 -8.62 5.99 -0.38
C VAL A 198 -9.33 7.33 -0.23
N PHE A 199 -9.25 7.94 0.94
CA PHE A 199 -10.05 9.11 1.32
C PHE A 199 -9.20 10.39 1.38
N GLY A 200 -9.63 11.43 0.68
CA GLY A 200 -8.99 12.75 0.61
C GLY A 200 -9.35 13.65 1.80
N GLY A 201 -10.32 13.27 2.62
CA GLY A 201 -10.77 14.10 3.74
C GLY A 201 -11.82 15.11 3.29
N SER A 202 -11.65 16.37 3.68
CA SER A 202 -12.50 17.48 3.24
C SER A 202 -12.23 17.91 1.80
N ASP A 203 -11.13 17.46 1.20
CA ASP A 203 -10.74 17.74 -0.17
C ASP A 203 -10.51 16.42 -0.93
N GLU A 204 -11.43 16.09 -1.84
CA GLU A 204 -11.33 14.90 -2.69
C GLU A 204 -10.08 14.91 -3.59
N ASN A 205 -9.39 16.05 -3.75
CA ASN A 205 -8.13 16.18 -4.50
C ASN A 205 -6.90 16.38 -3.60
N SER A 206 -7.02 16.10 -2.30
CA SER A 206 -5.98 16.34 -1.30
C SER A 206 -4.62 15.79 -1.71
N ALA A 207 -3.61 16.67 -1.73
CA ALA A 207 -2.23 16.28 -1.93
C ALA A 207 -1.65 15.46 -0.76
N ALA A 208 -2.30 15.42 0.41
CA ALA A 208 -1.86 14.61 1.55
C ALA A 208 -2.19 13.12 1.37
N THR A 209 -3.21 12.80 0.57
CA THR A 209 -3.59 11.43 0.21
C THR A 209 -3.10 11.15 -1.20
N ASN A 210 -1.90 10.60 -1.34
CA ASN A 210 -1.28 10.45 -2.65
C ASN A 210 -0.50 9.15 -2.83
N ASN A 211 -0.28 8.75 -4.08
CA ASN A 211 0.60 7.64 -4.46
C ASN A 211 0.27 6.32 -3.74
N ASN A 212 -1.00 6.08 -3.38
CA ASN A 212 -1.45 4.81 -2.84
C ASN A 212 -1.65 3.81 -3.99
N LEU A 213 -1.34 2.54 -3.74
CA LEU A 213 -1.41 1.46 -4.72
C LEU A 213 -2.39 0.39 -4.26
N ILE A 214 -3.50 0.24 -4.98
CA ILE A 214 -4.47 -0.84 -4.78
C ILE A 214 -4.27 -1.86 -5.90
N LYS A 215 -3.68 -3.01 -5.58
CA LYS A 215 -3.16 -3.94 -6.59
C LYS A 215 -3.59 -5.38 -6.41
N ASN A 216 -4.03 -6.05 -7.47
CA ASN A 216 -4.23 -7.51 -7.49
C ASN A 216 -5.17 -8.03 -6.39
N ASN A 217 -6.13 -7.22 -5.97
CA ASN A 217 -7.14 -7.65 -5.00
C ASN A 217 -8.34 -8.26 -5.74
N ILE A 218 -9.01 -9.21 -5.10
CA ILE A 218 -10.31 -9.74 -5.53
C ILE A 218 -11.37 -9.13 -4.63
N ILE A 219 -12.25 -8.29 -5.18
CA ILE A 219 -13.24 -7.51 -4.42
C ILE A 219 -14.65 -7.91 -4.87
N VAL A 220 -15.40 -8.54 -3.97
CA VAL A 220 -16.69 -9.18 -4.30
C VAL A 220 -17.78 -8.72 -3.34
N ARG A 221 -18.97 -8.35 -3.83
CA ARG A 221 -20.12 -8.00 -2.97
C ARG A 221 -19.87 -6.85 -1.99
N ALA A 222 -19.15 -5.81 -2.42
CA ALA A 222 -19.15 -4.53 -1.72
C ALA A 222 -20.49 -3.80 -1.92
N ARG A 223 -21.08 -3.23 -0.86
CA ARG A 223 -22.39 -2.57 -0.91
C ARG A 223 -22.45 -1.35 -1.84
N HIS A 224 -21.34 -0.63 -1.96
CA HIS A 224 -21.25 0.55 -2.81
C HIS A 224 -20.27 0.31 -3.96
N ASN A 225 -19.08 0.90 -3.89
CA ASN A 225 -18.02 0.71 -4.86
C ASN A 225 -17.13 -0.47 -4.44
N GLY A 226 -16.53 -1.17 -5.40
CA GLY A 226 -15.43 -2.08 -5.07
C GLY A 226 -14.22 -1.29 -4.56
N VAL A 227 -13.82 -0.26 -5.31
CA VAL A 227 -12.74 0.67 -4.94
C VAL A 227 -13.22 2.11 -5.15
N GLN A 228 -12.94 2.99 -4.19
CA GLN A 228 -13.10 4.44 -4.32
C GLN A 228 -11.75 5.11 -4.02
N VAL A 229 -11.35 6.03 -4.88
CA VAL A 229 -10.06 6.71 -4.77
C VAL A 229 -10.22 8.21 -4.90
N GLU A 230 -9.75 8.92 -3.88
CA GLU A 230 -9.59 10.36 -3.80
C GLU A 230 -8.10 10.70 -3.65
N GLY A 231 -7.74 11.97 -3.84
CA GLY A 231 -6.39 12.49 -3.78
C GLY A 231 -5.62 12.33 -5.09
N GLN A 232 -4.29 12.27 -5.02
CA GLN A 232 -3.43 12.46 -6.21
C GLN A 232 -2.54 11.25 -6.52
N ASN A 233 -2.35 10.94 -7.80
CA ASN A 233 -1.40 9.93 -8.28
C ASN A 233 -1.58 8.52 -7.69
N ASN A 234 -2.79 8.21 -7.22
CA ASN A 234 -3.13 6.88 -6.72
C ASN A 234 -3.33 5.93 -7.90
N ILE A 235 -2.95 4.67 -7.72
CA ILE A 235 -2.99 3.65 -8.77
C ILE A 235 -3.90 2.51 -8.33
N VAL A 236 -4.80 2.11 -9.24
CA VAL A 236 -5.66 0.92 -9.08
C VAL A 236 -5.36 0.00 -10.25
N GLU A 237 -4.66 -1.11 -10.00
CA GLU A 237 -4.19 -1.99 -11.07
C GLU A 237 -4.43 -3.48 -10.76
N GLY A 238 -4.77 -4.26 -11.79
CA GLY A 238 -4.88 -5.73 -11.69
C GLY A 238 -5.94 -6.26 -10.71
N ASN A 239 -6.87 -5.43 -10.23
CA ASN A 239 -7.93 -5.87 -9.31
C ASN A 239 -9.11 -6.51 -10.09
N ASP A 240 -9.67 -7.58 -9.55
CA ASP A 240 -10.94 -8.17 -9.98
C ASP A 240 -12.06 -7.64 -9.09
N ILE A 241 -13.03 -6.93 -9.67
CA ILE A 241 -14.16 -6.34 -8.93
C ILE A 241 -15.45 -6.87 -9.51
N SER A 242 -16.24 -7.57 -8.69
CA SER A 242 -17.49 -8.15 -9.15
C SER A 242 -18.61 -8.12 -8.10
N HIS A 243 -19.85 -8.27 -8.57
CA HIS A 243 -21.05 -8.46 -7.73
C HIS A 243 -21.31 -7.35 -6.69
N THR A 244 -20.96 -6.09 -6.95
CA THR A 244 -21.26 -4.98 -6.04
C THR A 244 -22.78 -4.88 -5.79
N LEU A 245 -23.18 -4.68 -4.52
CA LEU A 245 -24.57 -4.68 -4.07
C LEU A 245 -25.17 -3.27 -4.09
N GLN A 246 -25.06 -2.59 -5.24
CA GLN A 246 -25.46 -1.20 -5.38
C GLN A 246 -26.97 -1.03 -5.21
N ASN A 247 -27.40 -0.51 -4.05
CA ASN A 247 -28.82 -0.25 -3.77
C ASN A 247 -29.41 0.95 -4.54
N ARG A 248 -28.60 1.70 -5.32
CA ARG A 248 -29.01 2.88 -6.10
C ARG A 248 -28.90 2.72 -7.63
N CYS A 249 -28.98 1.52 -8.18
CA CYS A 249 -29.08 1.30 -9.63
C CYS A 249 -30.32 1.93 -10.32
N ARG A 250 -31.15 2.73 -9.62
CA ARG A 250 -32.23 3.53 -10.24
C ARG A 250 -31.74 4.73 -11.05
N GLN A 251 -30.45 5.08 -10.99
CA GLN A 251 -29.86 6.20 -11.76
C GLN A 251 -28.73 5.82 -12.71
N SER A 252 -28.36 4.53 -12.81
CA SER A 252 -27.39 4.08 -13.81
C SER A 252 -28.05 4.01 -15.19
N ARG A 253 -27.96 5.10 -15.95
CA ARG A 253 -28.28 5.10 -17.38
C ARG A 253 -27.22 4.28 -18.10
N VAL A 254 -27.62 3.15 -18.70
CA VAL A 254 -26.76 2.40 -19.63
C VAL A 254 -26.35 3.36 -20.74
N LEU A 255 -25.07 3.72 -20.82
CA LEU A 255 -24.51 4.42 -21.97
C LEU A 255 -24.42 3.41 -23.12
N ARG A 256 -25.49 3.26 -23.90
CA ARG A 256 -25.37 2.70 -25.25
C ARG A 256 -24.80 3.79 -26.15
N GLY A 257 -23.64 3.52 -26.75
CA GLY A 257 -22.92 4.43 -27.62
C GLY A 257 -23.80 4.96 -28.76
N GLY A 258 -23.77 6.28 -28.96
CA GLY A 258 -24.47 6.99 -30.02
C GLY A 258 -24.57 8.46 -29.68
N ARG A 259 -23.91 9.31 -30.49
CA ARG A 259 -23.71 10.76 -30.28
C ARG A 259 -24.97 11.49 -29.81
N HIS A 260 -24.85 12.23 -28.71
CA HIS A 260 -25.89 13.15 -28.25
C HIS A 260 -25.59 14.56 -28.75
N VAL A 261 -26.38 15.05 -29.71
CA VAL A 261 -26.47 16.46 -30.07
C VAL A 261 -27.40 17.14 -29.05
N PRO A 262 -27.00 18.22 -28.36
CA PRO A 262 -27.85 18.83 -27.35
C PRO A 262 -28.85 19.76 -28.03
N SER A 263 -30.15 19.50 -27.87
CA SER A 263 -31.16 20.55 -28.05
C SER A 263 -32.08 20.61 -26.85
N GLN A 264 -32.04 21.76 -26.20
CA GLN A 264 -32.94 22.21 -25.15
C GLN A 264 -34.41 22.03 -25.55
N ARG A 265 -35.24 21.59 -24.59
CA ARG A 265 -36.50 22.26 -24.21
C ARG A 265 -37.12 21.53 -23.01
N ARG A 266 -37.29 22.26 -21.90
CA ARG A 266 -38.31 21.96 -20.89
C ARG A 266 -39.67 22.21 -21.53
N VAL A 267 -40.64 21.33 -21.33
CA VAL A 267 -42.05 21.70 -21.29
C VAL A 267 -42.72 20.90 -20.16
N SER A 268 -43.13 21.65 -19.16
CA SER A 268 -44.11 21.31 -18.12
C SER A 268 -45.52 21.17 -18.71
N ASP A 269 -46.31 20.30 -18.08
CA ASP A 269 -47.78 20.24 -18.09
C ASP A 269 -48.56 20.03 -19.40
N LEU A 270 -49.29 18.91 -19.44
CA LEU A 270 -50.71 18.90 -19.80
C LEU A 270 -51.37 17.58 -19.35
N ARG A 271 -52.18 17.68 -18.28
CA ARG A 271 -53.29 16.76 -18.01
C ARG A 271 -54.40 17.03 -19.03
N SER A 272 -55.00 15.97 -19.58
CA SER A 272 -56.45 15.74 -19.77
C SER A 272 -56.71 14.88 -21.01
N GLY A 273 -57.60 13.88 -20.87
CA GLY A 273 -58.08 13.09 -22.00
C GLY A 273 -58.50 11.67 -21.66
N LEU A 274 -59.51 11.50 -20.79
CA LEU A 274 -60.35 10.30 -20.81
C LEU A 274 -60.90 10.10 -22.24
N LYS A 275 -60.89 8.86 -22.75
CA LYS A 275 -62.00 8.34 -23.57
C LYS A 275 -62.02 6.80 -23.62
N HIS A 276 -63.19 6.31 -23.24
CA HIS A 276 -63.82 4.99 -23.31
C HIS A 276 -63.30 3.90 -24.27
N TYR A 277 -63.38 2.66 -23.75
CA TYR A 277 -63.49 1.37 -24.45
C TYR A 277 -64.74 1.29 -25.36
N PRO A 278 -64.77 0.33 -26.30
CA PRO A 278 -65.74 -0.75 -26.11
C PRO A 278 -65.15 -2.16 -26.32
N ARG A 279 -65.80 -3.11 -25.65
CA ARG A 279 -65.60 -4.56 -25.71
C ARG A 279 -66.11 -5.13 -27.04
N ARG A 280 -65.44 -6.17 -27.55
CA ARG A 280 -66.05 -7.46 -27.87
C ARG A 280 -65.12 -8.55 -27.36
#